data_AF-H3D6C8-F1
#
_entry.id   AF-H3D6C8-F1
#
_cell.length_a   1.000
_cell.length_b   1.000
_cell.length_c   1.000
_cell.angle_alpha   90.00
_cell.angle_beta   90.00
_cell.angle_gamma   90.00
#
_symmetry.space_group_name_H-M   'P 1'
#
loop_
_entity.id
_entity.type
_entity.pdbx_description
1 polymer ?
#
loop_
_entity_poly.entity_id
_entity_poly.type
_entity_poly.pdbx_seq_one_letter_code
_entity_poly.pdbx_strand_id
1 'polypeptide(L)'
;VQPDPENVIIRTDGGRYDVQLYDRLRTAVYWEEEPAEVRRCSWFYKGDSDSRFVPYSEEFSDKLEAEYKKAVSTNQWHRRLEFPSGETIVMHNPKVIVQFQPSSVPDEWGTTPDGQNRPRVVKRGIDDDHDEIPDGELSTVDHLVFMVHGIGPVCDLRFRSMVECVDDFRSVSLKLLHSHYKKAVDDHAVSRVEFLPVQWHTALHGDATGVDRRIKKITLPSTGRLRHFTNETLLDVLFYNSPTYCQTIMDAVSQEINRLYALFMKRNPDYRGGVSVCGHSLGSLILFDLLSNQKIGSQELSVPTIPKVNGDTKQVCGVNKQ
;
A
#
# COMPACT_ATOMS: atom_id res chain seq x y z
N VAL A 1 18.29 28.62 -10.14
CA VAL A 1 19.28 27.56 -9.84
C VAL A 1 18.62 26.26 -10.24
N GLN A 2 19.06 25.63 -11.34
CA GLN A 2 18.60 24.28 -11.65
C GLN A 2 19.09 23.39 -10.48
N PRO A 3 18.22 22.57 -9.87
CA PRO A 3 18.67 21.62 -8.87
C PRO A 3 19.75 20.74 -9.49
N ASP A 4 20.72 20.35 -8.67
CA ASP A 4 21.80 19.47 -9.07
C ASP A 4 21.23 18.28 -9.85
N PRO A 5 21.62 18.07 -11.13
CA PRO A 5 21.00 17.07 -11.99
C PRO A 5 20.89 15.72 -11.30
N GLU A 6 21.91 15.28 -10.55
CA GLU A 6 21.94 13.95 -9.92
C GLU A 6 20.89 13.73 -8.80
N ASN A 7 20.16 14.76 -8.36
CA ASN A 7 19.20 14.68 -7.24
C ASN A 7 17.73 14.98 -7.62
N VAL A 8 17.34 14.78 -8.89
CA VAL A 8 15.95 14.99 -9.29
C VAL A 8 15.05 13.88 -8.73
N ILE A 9 14.24 14.24 -7.73
CA ILE A 9 13.19 13.40 -7.16
C ILE A 9 11.84 13.82 -7.76
N ILE A 10 11.14 12.87 -8.38
CA ILE A 10 9.79 13.06 -8.89
C ILE A 10 8.79 12.34 -7.99
N ARG A 11 7.74 13.05 -7.59
CA ARG A 11 6.64 12.49 -6.81
C ARG A 11 5.67 11.78 -7.74
N THR A 12 5.34 10.53 -7.45
CA THR A 12 4.36 9.75 -8.22
C THR A 12 3.22 9.25 -7.33
N ASP A 13 2.15 8.76 -7.96
CA ASP A 13 1.01 8.13 -7.28
C ASP A 13 0.42 9.02 -6.17
N GLY A 14 0.02 10.24 -6.52
CA GLY A 14 -0.51 11.21 -5.55
C GLY A 14 0.53 11.69 -4.52
N GLY A 15 1.82 11.47 -4.76
CA GLY A 15 2.91 11.84 -3.85
C GLY A 15 3.22 10.80 -2.78
N ARG A 16 2.73 9.58 -2.95
CA ARG A 16 3.00 8.44 -2.05
C ARG A 16 4.34 7.77 -2.31
N TYR A 17 4.88 7.93 -3.51
CA TYR A 17 6.18 7.43 -3.90
C TYR A 17 7.09 8.56 -4.38
N ASP A 18 8.38 8.41 -4.09
CA ASP A 18 9.46 9.18 -4.68
C ASP A 18 10.17 8.32 -5.72
N VAL A 19 10.44 8.94 -6.87
CA VAL A 19 11.27 8.38 -7.92
C VAL A 19 12.55 9.20 -8.05
N GLN A 20 13.67 8.59 -7.70
CA GLN A 20 15.01 9.08 -7.96
C GLN A 20 15.33 8.77 -9.41
N LEU A 21 15.25 9.77 -10.29
CA LEU A 21 15.32 9.53 -11.74
C LEU A 21 16.66 8.96 -12.21
N TYR A 22 17.76 9.37 -11.58
CA TYR A 22 19.12 8.93 -11.94
C TYR A 22 19.38 7.49 -11.52
N ASP A 23 19.03 7.17 -10.27
CA ASP A 23 19.15 5.81 -9.72
C ASP A 23 18.07 4.87 -10.24
N ARG A 24 17.03 5.43 -10.89
CA ARG A 24 15.86 4.70 -11.39
C ARG A 24 15.22 3.88 -10.28
N LEU A 25 15.12 4.48 -9.10
CA LEU A 25 14.63 3.84 -7.90
C LEU A 25 13.35 4.51 -7.45
N ARG A 26 12.33 3.71 -7.13
CA ARG A 26 11.07 4.16 -6.57
C ARG A 26 10.98 3.69 -5.13
N THR A 27 10.77 4.63 -4.21
CA THR A 27 10.65 4.35 -2.77
C THR A 27 9.33 4.88 -2.20
N ALA A 28 8.68 4.09 -1.34
CA ALA A 28 7.50 4.53 -0.63
C ALA A 28 7.85 5.62 0.39
N VAL A 29 6.98 6.63 0.53
CA VAL A 29 7.19 7.76 1.45
C VAL A 29 6.58 7.49 2.83
N TYR A 30 5.39 6.87 2.84
CA TYR A 30 4.57 6.76 4.03
C TYR A 30 4.70 5.42 4.75
N TRP A 31 5.13 4.35 4.07
CA TRP A 31 5.31 3.01 4.63
C TRP A 31 6.66 2.42 4.21
N GLU A 32 7.04 1.34 4.87
CA GLU A 32 8.22 0.56 4.49
C GLU A 32 7.85 -0.41 3.36
N GLU A 33 8.59 -0.34 2.27
CA GLU A 33 8.46 -1.21 1.11
C GLU A 33 9.84 -1.37 0.48
N GLU A 34 10.12 -2.55 -0.07
CA GLU A 34 11.34 -2.75 -0.86
C GLU A 34 11.35 -1.78 -2.05
N PRO A 35 12.46 -1.05 -2.27
CA PRO A 35 12.57 -0.15 -3.40
C PRO A 35 12.31 -0.86 -4.74
N ALA A 36 11.47 -0.26 -5.59
CA ALA A 36 11.15 -0.80 -6.90
C ALA A 36 11.96 -0.11 -7.99
N GLU A 37 12.34 -0.85 -9.03
CA GLU A 37 13.09 -0.30 -10.17
C GLU A 37 12.16 0.41 -11.17
N VAL A 38 12.58 1.57 -11.64
CA VAL A 38 11.95 2.33 -12.73
C VAL A 38 12.61 1.96 -14.05
N ARG A 39 11.96 1.08 -14.81
CA ARG A 39 12.47 0.60 -16.10
C ARG A 39 11.82 1.30 -17.30
N ARG A 40 12.57 1.44 -18.40
CA ARG A 40 12.02 1.77 -19.71
C ARG A 40 11.69 0.44 -20.37
N CYS A 41 10.48 0.27 -20.85
CA CYS A 41 10.08 -1.02 -21.37
C CYS A 41 9.27 -0.85 -22.65
N SER A 42 9.60 -1.64 -23.66
CA SER A 42 8.89 -1.72 -24.94
C SER A 42 8.14 -3.04 -25.10
N TRP A 43 8.30 -3.98 -24.17
CA TRP A 43 7.70 -5.31 -24.24
C TRP A 43 7.06 -5.70 -22.92
N PHE A 44 5.83 -6.18 -22.99
CA PHE A 44 5.05 -6.50 -21.82
C PHE A 44 4.47 -7.90 -21.92
N TYR A 45 4.19 -8.51 -20.78
CA TYR A 45 3.41 -9.74 -20.72
C TYR A 45 2.18 -9.59 -19.84
N LYS A 46 1.18 -10.43 -20.08
CA LYS A 46 0.00 -10.56 -19.23
C LYS A 46 -0.34 -12.04 -19.07
N GLY A 47 -0.27 -12.53 -17.84
CA GLY A 47 -0.77 -13.83 -17.46
C GLY A 47 -2.30 -13.85 -17.35
N ASP A 48 -2.87 -15.05 -17.29
CA ASP A 48 -4.33 -15.25 -17.20
C ASP A 48 -4.94 -14.66 -15.91
N SER A 49 -4.15 -14.67 -14.82
CA SER A 49 -4.51 -14.08 -13.53
C SER A 49 -4.16 -12.59 -13.41
N ASP A 50 -3.38 -12.04 -14.36
CA ASP A 50 -2.89 -10.67 -14.25
C ASP A 50 -3.94 -9.68 -14.76
N SER A 51 -4.26 -8.68 -13.93
CA SER A 51 -5.19 -7.62 -14.33
C SER A 51 -4.54 -6.61 -15.29
N ARG A 52 -3.22 -6.46 -15.22
CA ARG A 52 -2.43 -5.48 -15.97
C ARG A 52 -1.25 -6.12 -16.69
N PHE A 53 -0.78 -5.47 -17.74
CA PHE A 53 0.48 -5.81 -18.39
C PHE A 53 1.66 -5.53 -17.45
N VAL A 54 2.62 -6.44 -17.43
CA VAL A 54 3.86 -6.35 -16.64
C VAL A 54 5.03 -6.13 -17.60
N PRO A 55 5.88 -5.11 -17.37
CA PRO A 55 7.04 -4.87 -18.21
C PRO A 55 8.12 -5.95 -18.01
N TYR A 56 8.67 -6.45 -19.11
CA TYR A 56 9.89 -7.25 -19.07
C TYR A 56 11.09 -6.41 -18.59
N SER A 57 12.19 -7.08 -18.23
CA SER A 57 13.46 -6.37 -18.00
C SER A 57 13.96 -5.75 -19.31
N GLU A 58 14.80 -4.71 -19.21
CA GLU A 58 15.36 -4.03 -20.39
C GLU A 58 16.16 -5.00 -21.26
N GLU A 59 17.03 -5.80 -20.65
CA GLU A 59 17.82 -6.81 -21.35
C GLU A 59 16.94 -7.83 -22.10
N PHE A 60 15.84 -8.26 -21.47
CA PHE A 60 14.92 -9.20 -22.10
C PHE A 60 14.13 -8.55 -23.23
N SER A 61 13.72 -7.29 -23.04
CA SER A 61 13.04 -6.48 -24.05
C SER A 61 13.92 -6.22 -25.27
N ASP A 62 15.21 -5.95 -25.09
CA ASP A 62 16.16 -5.71 -26.18
C ASP A 62 16.36 -6.97 -27.05
N LYS A 63 16.47 -8.13 -26.40
CA LYS A 63 16.55 -9.42 -27.11
C LYS A 63 15.27 -9.71 -27.88
N LEU A 64 14.11 -9.46 -27.28
CA LEU A 64 12.83 -9.61 -27.96
C LEU A 64 12.69 -8.68 -29.15
N GLU A 65 13.08 -7.41 -29.00
CA GLU A 65 13.04 -6.43 -30.08
C GLU A 65 13.95 -6.84 -31.25
N ALA A 66 15.13 -7.37 -30.97
CA ALA A 66 16.06 -7.86 -32.00
C ALA A 66 15.47 -9.03 -32.81
N GLU A 67 14.90 -10.03 -32.13
CA GLU A 67 14.27 -11.18 -32.80
C GLU A 67 12.99 -10.78 -33.55
N TYR A 68 12.19 -9.88 -32.97
CA TYR A 68 11.02 -9.32 -33.64
C TYR A 68 11.40 -8.59 -34.93
N LYS A 69 12.41 -7.72 -34.87
CA LYS A 69 12.92 -6.98 -36.05
C LYS A 69 13.39 -7.94 -37.14
N LYS A 70 14.04 -9.04 -36.78
CA LYS A 70 14.45 -10.10 -37.72
C LYS A 70 13.25 -10.83 -38.32
N ALA A 71 12.26 -11.21 -37.51
CA ALA A 71 11.04 -11.88 -37.98
C ALA A 71 10.27 -11.01 -38.97
N VAL A 72 10.11 -9.72 -38.68
CA VAL A 72 9.46 -8.74 -39.56
C VAL A 72 10.23 -8.55 -40.87
N SER A 73 11.54 -8.29 -40.80
CA SER A 73 12.36 -7.99 -42.00
C SER A 73 12.54 -9.19 -42.93
N THR A 74 12.54 -10.41 -42.39
CA THR A 74 12.70 -11.65 -43.17
C THR A 74 11.37 -12.33 -43.50
N ASN A 75 10.26 -11.84 -42.95
CA ASN A 75 8.95 -12.48 -42.96
C ASN A 75 8.97 -13.95 -42.49
N GLN A 76 9.81 -14.25 -41.50
CA GLN A 76 9.97 -15.60 -40.93
C GLN A 76 9.38 -15.65 -39.51
N TRP A 77 8.22 -16.28 -39.40
CA TRP A 77 7.44 -16.41 -38.17
C TRP A 77 7.48 -17.86 -37.62
N HIS A 78 6.81 -18.10 -36.50
CA HIS A 78 6.64 -19.44 -35.89
C HIS A 78 7.95 -20.07 -35.37
N ARG A 79 8.94 -19.23 -35.03
CA ARG A 79 10.16 -19.67 -34.34
C ARG A 79 9.96 -19.69 -32.83
N ARG A 80 10.53 -20.70 -32.19
CA ARG A 80 10.66 -20.77 -30.74
C ARG A 80 11.96 -20.06 -30.34
N LEU A 81 11.82 -19.02 -29.52
CA LEU A 81 12.92 -18.27 -28.94
C LEU A 81 13.09 -18.76 -27.51
N GLU A 82 14.19 -19.47 -27.25
CA GLU A 82 14.53 -19.96 -25.92
C GLU A 82 15.44 -18.96 -25.23
N PHE A 83 15.06 -18.55 -24.01
CA PHE A 83 15.84 -17.62 -23.20
C PHE A 83 16.62 -18.36 -22.11
N PRO A 84 17.74 -17.80 -21.61
CA PRO A 84 18.54 -18.43 -20.55
C PRO A 84 17.76 -18.72 -19.24
N SER A 85 16.66 -18.01 -19.02
CA SER A 85 15.71 -18.21 -17.92
C SER A 85 14.84 -19.47 -18.06
N GLY A 86 14.91 -20.17 -19.20
CA GLY A 86 14.09 -21.36 -19.52
C GLY A 86 12.72 -21.04 -20.12
N GLU A 87 12.39 -19.75 -20.28
CA GLU A 87 11.15 -19.31 -20.90
C GLU A 87 11.25 -19.43 -22.43
N THR A 88 10.15 -19.83 -23.07
CA THR A 88 10.08 -19.94 -24.53
C THR A 88 9.08 -18.94 -25.08
N ILE A 89 9.49 -18.10 -26.04
CA ILE A 89 8.60 -17.17 -26.73
C ILE A 89 8.36 -17.64 -28.16
N VAL A 90 7.10 -17.58 -28.58
CA VAL A 90 6.68 -17.93 -29.94
C VAL A 90 5.98 -16.73 -30.57
N MET A 91 6.56 -16.22 -31.65
CA MET A 91 6.01 -15.12 -32.45
C MET A 91 5.28 -15.70 -33.68
N HIS A 92 3.95 -15.75 -33.64
CA HIS A 92 3.15 -16.23 -34.77
C HIS A 92 3.01 -15.18 -35.87
N ASN A 93 2.86 -13.92 -35.48
CA ASN A 93 2.80 -12.74 -36.35
C ASN A 93 3.02 -11.46 -35.49
N PRO A 94 2.99 -10.24 -36.07
CA PRO A 94 3.19 -9.00 -35.31
C PRO A 94 2.24 -8.75 -34.13
N LYS A 95 1.05 -9.36 -34.12
CA LYS A 95 -0.01 -9.17 -33.13
C LYS A 95 -0.18 -10.36 -32.17
N VAL A 96 0.35 -11.53 -32.52
CA VAL A 96 0.15 -12.77 -31.76
C VAL A 96 1.51 -13.31 -31.36
N ILE A 97 1.89 -12.99 -30.12
CA ILE A 97 3.13 -13.42 -29.50
C ILE A 97 2.79 -13.98 -28.13
N VAL A 98 3.34 -15.15 -27.81
CA VAL A 98 3.04 -15.87 -26.57
C VAL A 98 4.32 -16.33 -25.87
N GLN A 99 4.28 -16.34 -24.55
CA GLN A 99 5.34 -16.85 -23.69
C GLN A 99 4.87 -18.12 -22.97
N PHE A 100 5.68 -19.17 -23.05
CA PHE A 100 5.55 -20.38 -22.25
C PHE A 100 6.57 -20.33 -21.13
N GLN A 101 6.12 -20.58 -19.90
CA GLN A 101 6.99 -20.67 -18.74
C GLN A 101 7.72 -22.03 -18.72
N PRO A 102 8.88 -22.13 -18.06
CA PRO A 102 9.53 -23.41 -17.83
C PRO A 102 8.58 -24.33 -17.07
N SER A 103 8.52 -25.61 -17.44
CA SER A 103 7.74 -26.60 -16.69
C SER A 103 8.24 -26.69 -15.25
N SER A 104 7.41 -26.32 -14.27
CA SER A 104 7.74 -26.46 -12.86
C SER A 104 7.91 -27.94 -12.50
N VAL A 105 8.93 -28.27 -11.72
CA VAL A 105 8.99 -29.53 -10.98
C VAL A 105 7.75 -29.57 -10.07
N PRO A 106 7.01 -30.69 -10.01
CA PRO A 106 5.94 -30.84 -9.02
C PRO A 106 6.50 -30.51 -7.64
N ASP A 107 5.70 -29.85 -6.81
CA ASP A 107 6.07 -29.70 -5.41
C ASP A 107 6.26 -31.08 -4.74
N GLU A 108 6.77 -31.09 -3.51
CA GLU A 108 6.98 -32.30 -2.70
C GLU A 108 5.67 -33.12 -2.48
N TRP A 109 4.52 -32.58 -2.89
CA TRP A 109 3.19 -33.16 -2.81
C TRP A 109 2.58 -33.55 -4.17
N GLY A 110 3.32 -33.45 -5.27
CA GLY A 110 2.88 -33.86 -6.61
C GLY A 110 1.85 -32.94 -7.24
N THR A 111 1.60 -31.76 -6.66
CA THR A 111 0.73 -30.75 -7.24
C THR A 111 1.53 -29.80 -8.13
N THR A 112 1.05 -29.59 -9.36
CA THR A 112 1.55 -28.51 -10.21
C THR A 112 0.68 -27.28 -9.95
N PRO A 113 1.25 -26.07 -9.80
CA PRO A 113 0.44 -24.87 -9.60
C PRO A 113 -0.53 -24.67 -10.77
N ASP A 114 -1.84 -24.69 -10.49
CA ASP A 114 -2.88 -24.46 -11.49
C ASP A 114 -2.63 -23.14 -12.22
N GLY A 115 -2.61 -23.19 -13.56
CA GLY A 115 -2.44 -22.01 -14.43
C GLY A 115 -1.07 -21.82 -15.08
N GLN A 116 0.01 -22.50 -14.65
CA GLN A 116 1.35 -22.34 -15.26
C GLN A 116 1.51 -22.91 -16.66
N ASN A 117 0.59 -23.77 -17.12
CA ASN A 117 0.62 -24.31 -18.48
C ASN A 117 -0.05 -23.39 -19.52
N ARG A 118 -0.74 -22.32 -19.11
CA ARG A 118 -1.36 -21.39 -20.06
C ARG A 118 -0.31 -20.40 -20.57
N PRO A 119 -0.18 -20.23 -21.89
CA PRO A 119 0.74 -19.24 -22.44
C PRO A 119 0.33 -17.84 -22.00
N ARG A 120 1.32 -17.02 -21.60
CA ARG A 120 1.11 -15.60 -21.33
C ARG A 120 1.09 -14.84 -22.65
N VAL A 121 0.24 -13.83 -22.74
CA VAL A 121 0.20 -12.93 -23.90
C VAL A 121 1.41 -12.01 -23.80
N VAL A 122 2.16 -11.87 -24.90
CA VAL A 122 3.27 -10.95 -25.03
C VAL A 122 2.89 -9.84 -26.00
N LYS A 123 3.12 -8.60 -25.59
CA LYS A 123 2.74 -7.41 -26.36
C LYS A 123 3.94 -6.49 -26.53
N ARG A 124 4.08 -5.96 -27.74
CA ARG A 124 5.07 -4.92 -28.08
C ARG A 124 4.39 -3.55 -27.99
N GLY A 125 4.94 -2.67 -27.17
CA GLY A 125 4.40 -1.34 -26.94
C GLY A 125 3.06 -1.35 -26.19
N ILE A 126 2.51 -0.15 -26.05
CA ILE A 126 1.12 0.09 -25.67
C ILE A 126 0.37 0.41 -26.95
N ASP A 127 -0.75 -0.26 -27.23
CA ASP A 127 -1.54 0.06 -28.43
C ASP A 127 -2.44 1.26 -28.11
N ASP A 128 -2.54 2.22 -29.02
CA ASP A 128 -3.37 3.44 -28.88
C ASP A 128 -4.85 3.13 -28.54
N ASP A 129 -5.36 1.96 -28.95
CA ASP A 129 -6.77 1.59 -28.80
C ASP A 129 -7.13 0.89 -27.47
N HIS A 130 -6.15 0.48 -26.65
CA HIS A 130 -6.43 -0.45 -25.54
C HIS A 130 -5.88 -0.08 -24.16
N ASP A 131 -4.89 0.81 -24.08
CA ASP A 131 -4.22 1.10 -22.80
C ASP A 131 -4.00 2.63 -22.67
N GLU A 132 -5.08 3.39 -22.44
CA GLU A 132 -4.97 4.80 -22.04
C GLU A 132 -4.13 4.88 -20.75
N ILE A 133 -3.00 5.58 -20.82
CA ILE A 133 -2.24 5.93 -19.62
C ILE A 133 -3.15 6.86 -18.81
N PRO A 134 -3.58 6.46 -17.60
CA PRO A 134 -4.45 7.31 -16.81
C PRO A 134 -3.76 8.65 -16.54
N ASP A 135 -4.51 9.75 -16.57
CA ASP A 135 -4.01 11.10 -16.22
C ASP A 135 -3.47 11.20 -14.77
N GLY A 136 -3.61 10.13 -14.01
CA GLY A 136 -3.11 9.99 -12.65
C GLY A 136 -4.05 10.60 -11.63
N GLU A 137 -3.55 10.73 -10.41
CA GLU A 137 -4.28 11.40 -9.33
C GLU A 137 -3.90 12.88 -9.27
N LEU A 138 -4.88 13.72 -8.93
CA LEU A 138 -4.66 15.14 -8.67
C LEU A 138 -3.63 15.35 -7.55
N SER A 139 -2.77 16.35 -7.71
CA SER A 139 -1.72 16.62 -6.71
C SER A 139 -2.28 17.18 -5.40
N THR A 140 -3.38 17.94 -5.47
CA THR A 140 -4.03 18.58 -4.32
C THR A 140 -4.89 17.59 -3.54
N VAL A 141 -4.80 17.62 -2.22
CA VAL A 141 -5.59 16.77 -1.31
C VAL A 141 -6.57 17.64 -0.55
N ASP A 142 -7.85 17.28 -0.58
CA ASP A 142 -8.92 17.98 0.14
C ASP A 142 -9.21 17.38 1.52
N HIS A 143 -8.98 16.08 1.65
CA HIS A 143 -9.27 15.34 2.87
C HIS A 143 -8.29 14.19 3.06
N LEU A 144 -7.84 13.99 4.29
CA LEU A 144 -6.89 12.95 4.67
C LEU A 144 -7.58 11.92 5.57
N VAL A 145 -7.48 10.64 5.22
CA VAL A 145 -8.05 9.52 5.95
C VAL A 145 -6.95 8.56 6.39
N PHE A 146 -6.75 8.42 7.70
CA PHE A 146 -5.91 7.37 8.25
C PHE A 146 -6.71 6.08 8.41
N MET A 147 -6.33 5.03 7.69
CA MET A 147 -6.99 3.74 7.75
C MET A 147 -6.25 2.86 8.75
N VAL A 148 -6.93 2.43 9.81
CA VAL A 148 -6.42 1.50 10.82
C VAL A 148 -7.05 0.14 10.59
N HIS A 149 -6.23 -0.83 10.18
CA HIS A 149 -6.66 -2.20 10.08
C HIS A 149 -6.55 -2.90 11.45
N GLY A 150 -7.31 -3.98 11.64
CA GLY A 150 -7.41 -4.67 12.91
C GLY A 150 -6.46 -5.86 13.11
N ILE A 151 -5.93 -6.47 12.04
CA ILE A 151 -5.36 -7.81 12.14
C ILE A 151 -4.20 -8.03 11.15
N GLY A 152 -3.02 -8.44 11.64
CA GLY A 152 -1.97 -9.05 10.83
C GLY A 152 -1.35 -8.17 9.72
N PRO A 153 -0.36 -8.70 8.99
CA PRO A 153 0.15 -8.07 7.76
C PRO A 153 -0.85 -8.20 6.59
N VAL A 154 -1.87 -9.05 6.75
CA VAL A 154 -2.86 -9.42 5.74
C VAL A 154 -4.22 -8.84 6.10
N CYS A 155 -4.80 -8.06 5.19
CA CYS A 155 -5.99 -7.26 5.45
C CYS A 155 -7.32 -7.87 5.00
N ASP A 156 -7.31 -8.92 4.18
CA ASP A 156 -8.52 -9.56 3.67
C ASP A 156 -8.40 -11.06 3.43
N LEU A 157 -9.52 -11.69 3.06
CA LEU A 157 -9.62 -13.13 2.73
C LEU A 157 -8.75 -13.55 1.53
N ARG A 158 -8.17 -12.60 0.79
CA ARG A 158 -7.30 -12.82 -0.37
C ARG A 158 -5.82 -12.74 -0.02
N PHE A 159 -5.48 -12.62 1.26
CA PHE A 159 -4.10 -12.52 1.73
C PHE A 159 -3.34 -11.28 1.23
N ARG A 160 -4.06 -10.18 0.94
CA ARG A 160 -3.47 -8.94 0.46
C ARG A 160 -2.93 -8.08 1.60
N SER A 161 -1.90 -7.30 1.30
CA SER A 161 -1.34 -6.32 2.21
C SER A 161 -2.32 -5.17 2.48
N MET A 162 -2.09 -4.45 3.58
CA MET A 162 -2.85 -3.24 3.89
C MET A 162 -2.76 -2.17 2.82
N VAL A 163 -1.58 -2.00 2.23
CA VAL A 163 -1.34 -1.01 1.16
C VAL A 163 -2.23 -1.33 -0.04
N GLU A 164 -2.26 -2.59 -0.48
CA GLU A 164 -3.10 -3.04 -1.60
C GLU A 164 -4.60 -2.87 -1.31
N CYS A 165 -5.04 -3.13 -0.09
CA CYS A 165 -6.43 -2.88 0.29
C CYS A 165 -6.76 -1.38 0.26
N VAL A 166 -5.86 -0.51 0.75
CA VAL A 166 -6.05 0.95 0.72
C VAL A 166 -6.02 1.48 -0.72
N ASP A 167 -5.27 0.86 -1.63
CA ASP A 167 -5.29 1.19 -3.06
C ASP A 167 -6.66 0.96 -3.70
N ASP A 168 -7.43 -0.04 -3.26
CA ASP A 168 -8.80 -0.22 -3.72
C ASP A 168 -9.68 0.97 -3.29
N PHE A 169 -9.52 1.47 -2.06
CA PHE A 169 -10.27 2.66 -1.58
C PHE A 169 -9.94 3.90 -2.40
N ARG A 170 -8.65 4.11 -2.69
CA ARG A 170 -8.20 5.21 -3.57
C ARG A 170 -8.78 5.08 -4.98
N SER A 171 -8.72 3.88 -5.55
CA SER A 171 -9.24 3.58 -6.89
C SER A 171 -10.75 3.79 -6.98
N VAL A 172 -11.51 3.33 -5.98
CA VAL A 172 -12.97 3.53 -5.91
C VAL A 172 -13.29 5.00 -5.70
N SER A 173 -12.58 5.70 -4.80
CA SER A 173 -12.78 7.14 -4.57
C SER A 173 -12.54 7.95 -5.85
N LEU A 174 -11.46 7.67 -6.58
CA LEU A 174 -11.14 8.32 -7.85
C LEU A 174 -12.21 8.06 -8.92
N LYS A 175 -12.68 6.80 -9.03
CA LYS A 175 -13.77 6.45 -9.95
C LYS A 175 -15.05 7.21 -9.62
N LEU A 176 -15.41 7.32 -8.34
CA LEU A 176 -16.59 8.07 -7.90
C LEU A 176 -16.45 9.58 -8.21
N LEU A 177 -15.26 10.15 -8.05
CA LEU A 177 -14.99 11.54 -8.42
C LEU A 177 -15.22 11.78 -9.90
N HIS A 178 -14.66 10.91 -10.77
CA HIS A 178 -14.83 11.05 -12.21
C HIS A 178 -16.24 10.70 -12.72
N SER A 179 -16.99 9.82 -12.04
CA SER A 179 -18.34 9.45 -12.48
C SER A 179 -19.44 10.37 -11.95
N HIS A 180 -19.34 10.86 -10.71
CA HIS A 180 -20.40 11.64 -10.06
C HIS A 180 -20.05 13.11 -9.81
N TYR A 181 -18.76 13.46 -9.75
CA TYR A 181 -18.30 14.81 -9.43
C TYR A 181 -17.46 15.45 -10.54
N LYS A 182 -17.51 14.90 -11.77
CA LYS A 182 -16.69 15.35 -12.91
C LYS A 182 -16.69 16.88 -13.08
N LYS A 183 -17.86 17.50 -13.07
CA LYS A 183 -17.96 18.97 -13.21
C LYS A 183 -17.22 19.70 -12.09
N ALA A 184 -17.35 19.26 -10.84
CA ALA A 184 -16.68 19.90 -9.71
C ALA A 184 -15.15 19.69 -9.76
N VAL A 185 -14.69 18.56 -10.29
CA VAL A 185 -13.26 18.29 -10.56
C VAL A 185 -12.75 19.20 -11.68
N ASP A 186 -13.47 19.27 -12.80
CA ASP A 186 -13.13 20.09 -13.96
C ASP A 186 -13.11 21.59 -13.60
N ASP A 187 -14.04 22.04 -12.75
CA ASP A 187 -14.11 23.41 -12.20
C ASP A 187 -13.11 23.65 -11.04
N HIS A 188 -12.33 22.64 -10.65
CA HIS A 188 -11.35 22.66 -9.55
C HIS A 188 -11.97 23.03 -8.19
N ALA A 189 -13.26 22.76 -8.01
CA ALA A 189 -13.99 22.94 -6.75
C ALA A 189 -13.76 21.78 -5.77
N VAL A 190 -13.45 20.59 -6.29
CA VAL A 190 -13.05 19.41 -5.51
C VAL A 190 -11.85 18.74 -6.16
N SER A 191 -11.00 18.14 -5.34
CA SER A 191 -9.83 17.38 -5.74
C SER A 191 -10.00 15.91 -5.30
N ARG A 192 -9.13 15.39 -4.43
CA ARG A 192 -9.13 13.99 -4.00
C ARG A 192 -9.08 13.82 -2.49
N VAL A 193 -9.53 12.65 -2.06
CA VAL A 193 -9.33 12.14 -0.70
C VAL A 193 -8.08 11.28 -0.70
N GLU A 194 -7.12 11.58 0.18
CA GLU A 194 -5.95 10.74 0.38
C GLU A 194 -6.21 9.77 1.53
N PHE A 195 -5.94 8.50 1.27
CA PHE A 195 -6.02 7.44 2.27
C PHE A 195 -4.60 7.00 2.62
N LEU A 196 -4.25 6.90 3.91
CA LEU A 196 -2.95 6.40 4.36
C LEU A 196 -3.13 5.18 5.26
N PRO A 197 -2.45 4.05 4.97
CA PRO A 197 -2.50 2.87 5.82
C PRO A 197 -1.71 3.11 7.13
N VAL A 198 -2.31 2.80 8.27
CA VAL A 198 -1.67 2.82 9.59
C VAL A 198 -1.24 1.41 9.94
N GLN A 199 0.05 1.11 9.69
CA GLN A 199 0.64 -0.20 9.97
C GLN A 199 1.22 -0.22 11.38
N TRP A 200 0.60 -1.01 12.27
CA TRP A 200 1.01 -1.10 13.68
C TRP A 200 1.41 -2.53 14.10
N HIS A 201 1.07 -3.55 13.31
CA HIS A 201 1.27 -4.95 13.65
C HIS A 201 2.75 -5.32 13.87
N THR A 202 3.66 -4.77 13.05
CA THR A 202 5.12 -4.97 13.19
C THR A 202 5.67 -4.48 14.53
N ALA A 203 5.05 -3.47 15.16
CA ALA A 203 5.46 -2.98 16.47
C ALA A 203 5.20 -4.00 17.60
N LEU A 204 4.26 -4.94 17.42
CA LEU A 204 3.97 -6.00 18.40
C LEU A 204 4.63 -7.33 18.06
N HIS A 205 4.76 -7.64 16.78
CA HIS A 205 5.33 -8.90 16.29
C HIS A 205 6.83 -8.83 15.97
N GLY A 206 7.46 -7.65 16.09
CA GLY A 206 8.90 -7.52 15.96
C GLY A 206 9.66 -8.40 16.96
N ASP A 207 10.87 -8.82 16.57
CA ASP A 207 11.76 -9.69 17.37
C ASP A 207 11.98 -9.19 18.82
N ALA A 208 11.75 -7.90 19.07
CA ALA A 208 11.85 -7.23 20.35
C ALA A 208 10.87 -7.73 21.43
N THR A 209 9.65 -8.15 21.06
CA THR A 209 8.65 -8.62 22.04
C THR A 209 8.80 -10.11 22.36
N GLY A 210 9.48 -10.87 21.48
CA GLY A 210 9.69 -12.31 21.61
C GLY A 210 8.41 -13.15 21.58
N VAL A 211 7.27 -12.53 21.25
CA VAL A 211 5.95 -13.15 21.18
C VAL A 211 5.95 -14.28 20.15
N ASP A 212 6.38 -13.98 18.92
CA ASP A 212 6.45 -14.95 17.82
C ASP A 212 7.32 -16.17 18.16
N ARG A 213 8.44 -15.94 18.88
CA ARG A 213 9.33 -17.01 19.32
C ARG A 213 8.68 -17.91 20.37
N ARG A 214 7.86 -17.37 21.27
CA ARG A 214 7.11 -18.16 22.27
C ARG A 214 5.97 -18.93 21.63
N ILE A 215 5.26 -18.30 20.70
CA ILE A 215 4.19 -18.92 19.92
C ILE A 215 4.72 -20.10 19.11
N LYS A 216 5.84 -19.93 18.38
CA LYS A 216 6.51 -20.99 17.63
C LYS A 216 6.87 -22.22 18.47
N LYS A 217 7.10 -22.05 19.77
CA LYS A 217 7.43 -23.18 20.69
C LYS A 217 6.20 -23.97 21.15
N ILE A 218 5.01 -23.37 21.14
CA ILE A 218 3.78 -24.01 21.65
C ILE A 218 2.87 -24.53 20.54
N THR A 219 3.07 -24.10 19.28
CA THR A 219 2.29 -24.63 18.15
C THR A 219 2.88 -25.94 17.62
N LEU A 220 2.03 -26.95 17.42
CA LEU A 220 2.43 -28.25 16.89
C LEU A 220 2.92 -28.15 15.43
N PRO A 221 3.95 -28.92 15.03
CA PRO A 221 4.46 -28.92 13.65
C PRO A 221 3.44 -29.39 12.60
N SER A 222 2.47 -30.21 13.00
CA SER A 222 1.54 -30.94 12.13
C SER A 222 0.40 -30.11 11.53
N THR A 223 0.23 -28.83 11.92
CA THR A 223 -0.90 -27.99 11.48
C THR A 223 -0.45 -26.65 10.88
N GLY A 224 0.29 -26.69 9.77
CA GLY A 224 0.87 -25.50 9.13
C GLY A 224 -0.13 -24.39 8.73
N ARG A 225 -1.30 -24.74 8.17
CA ARG A 225 -2.33 -23.75 7.75
C ARG A 225 -3.05 -23.11 8.93
N LEU A 226 -3.42 -23.90 9.94
CA LEU A 226 -4.06 -23.40 11.16
C LEU A 226 -3.07 -22.55 11.98
N ARG A 227 -1.79 -22.93 12.00
CA ARG A 227 -0.70 -22.15 12.60
C ARG A 227 -0.58 -20.76 11.97
N HIS A 228 -0.56 -20.67 10.64
CA HIS A 228 -0.48 -19.38 9.96
C HIS A 228 -1.68 -18.49 10.31
N PHE A 229 -2.91 -19.01 10.23
CA PHE A 229 -4.09 -18.25 10.62
C PHE A 229 -4.11 -17.86 12.11
N THR A 230 -3.71 -18.76 13.00
CA THR A 230 -3.74 -18.49 14.45
C THR A 230 -2.74 -17.42 14.82
N ASN A 231 -1.53 -17.49 14.27
CA ASN A 231 -0.44 -16.57 14.60
C ASN A 231 -0.66 -15.18 13.99
N GLU A 232 -1.14 -15.11 12.76
CA GLU A 232 -1.32 -13.84 12.03
C GLU A 232 -2.67 -13.16 12.33
N THR A 233 -3.69 -13.91 12.80
CA THR A 233 -5.07 -13.38 12.92
C THR A 233 -5.65 -13.44 14.33
N LEU A 234 -5.54 -14.59 15.01
CA LEU A 234 -6.21 -14.77 16.30
C LEU A 234 -5.46 -14.07 17.44
N LEU A 235 -4.13 -14.00 17.37
CA LEU A 235 -3.31 -13.45 18.44
C LEU A 235 -3.53 -11.96 18.67
N ASP A 236 -3.71 -11.15 17.63
CA ASP A 236 -3.93 -9.71 17.77
C ASP A 236 -5.20 -9.40 18.59
N VAL A 237 -6.27 -10.15 18.34
CA VAL A 237 -7.52 -10.05 19.11
C VAL A 237 -7.30 -10.49 20.55
N LEU A 238 -6.53 -11.55 20.78
CA LEU A 238 -6.21 -12.03 22.13
C LEU A 238 -5.30 -11.04 22.89
N PHE A 239 -4.36 -10.40 22.21
CA PHE A 239 -3.51 -9.37 22.79
C PHE A 239 -4.29 -8.11 23.11
N TYR A 240 -5.21 -7.67 22.26
CA TYR A 240 -6.04 -6.51 22.58
C TYR A 240 -6.92 -6.73 23.81
N ASN A 241 -7.36 -7.96 24.06
CA ASN A 241 -8.09 -8.31 25.28
C ASN A 241 -7.20 -8.31 26.56
N SER A 242 -5.88 -8.23 26.42
CA SER A 242 -4.97 -8.09 27.55
C SER A 242 -4.72 -6.61 27.86
N PRO A 243 -4.96 -6.14 29.11
CA PRO A 243 -4.80 -4.73 29.47
C PRO A 243 -3.40 -4.17 29.17
N THR A 244 -2.35 -4.98 29.29
CA THR A 244 -0.98 -4.56 29.01
C THR A 244 -0.72 -4.36 27.52
N TYR A 245 -1.16 -5.30 26.67
CA TYR A 245 -0.91 -5.21 25.23
C TYR A 245 -1.88 -4.24 24.54
N CYS A 246 -3.08 -4.05 25.07
CA CYS A 246 -4.04 -3.04 24.63
C CYS A 246 -3.41 -1.64 24.60
N GLN A 247 -2.74 -1.22 25.69
CA GLN A 247 -2.08 0.09 25.74
C GLN A 247 -0.94 0.18 24.72
N THR A 248 -0.12 -0.86 24.59
CA THR A 248 0.96 -0.89 23.58
C THR A 248 0.42 -0.76 22.17
N ILE A 249 -0.70 -1.43 21.84
CA ILE A 249 -1.38 -1.31 20.54
C ILE A 249 -1.87 0.12 20.33
N MET A 250 -2.54 0.71 21.32
CA MET A 250 -3.04 2.09 21.24
C MET A 250 -1.90 3.10 21.04
N ASP A 251 -0.80 2.95 21.79
CA ASP A 251 0.37 3.81 21.67
C ASP A 251 1.03 3.69 20.31
N ALA A 252 1.17 2.46 19.78
CA ALA A 252 1.73 2.21 18.45
C ALA A 252 0.86 2.86 17.35
N VAL A 253 -0.46 2.66 17.39
CA VAL A 253 -1.39 3.28 16.43
C VAL A 253 -1.37 4.81 16.52
N SER A 254 -1.36 5.37 17.74
CA SER A 254 -1.29 6.81 17.95
C SER A 254 0.02 7.40 17.39
N GLN A 255 1.16 6.79 17.71
CA GLN A 255 2.47 7.22 17.22
C GLN A 255 2.54 7.13 15.70
N GLU A 256 2.00 6.07 15.11
CA GLU A 256 2.03 5.87 13.66
C GLU A 256 1.14 6.89 12.92
N ILE A 257 -0.07 7.17 13.42
CA ILE A 257 -0.92 8.24 12.87
C ILE A 257 -0.19 9.59 12.93
N ASN A 258 0.45 9.91 14.06
CA ASN A 258 1.20 11.16 14.21
C ASN A 258 2.41 11.24 13.27
N ARG A 259 3.14 10.14 13.10
CA ARG A 259 4.28 10.03 12.16
C ARG A 259 3.81 10.27 10.72
N LEU A 260 2.74 9.59 10.30
CA LEU A 260 2.16 9.73 8.97
C LEU A 260 1.63 11.14 8.74
N TYR A 261 0.96 11.75 9.73
CA TYR A 261 0.50 13.13 9.65
C TYR A 261 1.67 14.12 9.49
N ALA A 262 2.74 13.94 10.27
CA ALA A 262 3.93 14.79 10.15
C ALA A 262 4.60 14.68 8.77
N LEU A 263 4.71 13.45 8.23
CA LEU A 263 5.21 13.23 6.87
C LEU A 263 4.32 13.86 5.81
N PHE A 264 3.00 13.72 5.97
CA PHE A 264 2.02 14.29 5.06
C PHE A 264 2.08 15.82 5.06
N MET A 265 2.17 16.46 6.24
CA MET A 265 2.30 17.91 6.36
C MET A 265 3.63 18.42 5.81
N LYS A 266 4.72 17.67 5.98
CA LYS A 266 6.02 18.00 5.35
C LYS A 266 5.92 17.98 3.81
N ARG A 267 5.11 17.08 3.26
CA ARG A 267 4.85 16.94 1.81
C ARG A 267 3.88 17.98 1.29
N ASN A 268 2.91 18.37 2.11
CA ASN A 268 1.79 19.26 1.80
C ASN A 268 1.69 20.41 2.82
N PRO A 269 2.63 21.37 2.84
CA PRO A 269 2.66 22.43 3.86
C PRO A 269 1.41 23.33 3.87
N ASP A 270 0.77 23.45 2.71
CA ASP A 270 -0.42 24.29 2.52
C ASP A 270 -1.73 23.55 2.75
N TYR A 271 -1.68 22.30 3.21
CA TYR A 271 -2.88 21.54 3.52
C TYR A 271 -3.73 22.23 4.60
N ARG A 272 -5.03 22.41 4.32
CA ARG A 272 -6.04 22.96 5.23
C ARG A 272 -7.31 22.10 5.28
N GLY A 273 -7.25 20.90 4.70
CA GLY A 273 -8.38 19.99 4.59
C GLY A 273 -8.71 19.28 5.89
N GLY A 274 -9.81 18.51 5.86
CA GLY A 274 -10.25 17.73 7.02
C GLY A 274 -9.40 16.49 7.25
N VAL A 275 -9.33 16.02 8.49
CA VAL A 275 -8.66 14.75 8.83
C VAL A 275 -9.70 13.81 9.41
N SER A 276 -9.68 12.55 8.99
CA SER A 276 -10.53 11.50 9.53
C SER A 276 -9.75 10.22 9.75
N VAL A 277 -10.32 9.36 10.58
CA VAL A 277 -9.81 8.02 10.82
C VAL A 277 -10.86 7.01 10.40
N CYS A 278 -10.44 5.88 9.84
CA CYS A 278 -11.29 4.79 9.42
C CYS A 278 -10.76 3.49 10.01
N GLY A 279 -11.59 2.79 10.79
CA GLY A 279 -11.21 1.54 11.42
C GLY A 279 -11.92 0.37 10.78
N HIS A 280 -11.17 -0.69 10.46
CA HIS A 280 -11.74 -1.96 10.00
C HIS A 280 -11.48 -3.07 11.02
N SER A 281 -12.50 -3.91 11.30
CA SER A 281 -12.40 -5.02 12.26
C SER A 281 -11.95 -4.52 13.64
N LEU A 282 -10.94 -5.13 14.27
CA LEU A 282 -10.35 -4.67 15.53
C LEU A 282 -9.86 -3.20 15.47
N GLY A 283 -9.48 -2.71 14.28
CA GLY A 283 -9.10 -1.31 14.07
C GLY A 283 -10.22 -0.33 14.42
N SER A 284 -11.49 -0.73 14.28
CA SER A 284 -12.65 0.06 14.72
C SER A 284 -12.70 0.21 16.24
N LEU A 285 -12.40 -0.85 16.98
CA LEU A 285 -12.35 -0.83 18.45
C LEU A 285 -11.16 -0.03 18.95
N ILE A 286 -9.98 -0.25 18.35
CA ILE A 286 -8.77 0.52 18.67
C ILE A 286 -9.04 2.02 18.50
N LEU A 287 -9.61 2.42 17.36
CA LEU A 287 -9.94 3.83 17.12
C LEU A 287 -11.03 4.34 18.06
N PHE A 288 -12.06 3.54 18.36
CA PHE A 288 -13.09 3.93 19.32
C PHE A 288 -12.49 4.22 20.70
N ASP A 289 -11.62 3.34 21.20
CA ASP A 289 -10.96 3.52 22.49
C ASP A 289 -9.97 4.69 22.46
N LEU A 290 -9.19 4.83 21.39
CA LEU A 290 -8.25 5.94 21.21
C LEU A 290 -8.97 7.30 21.20
N LEU A 291 -10.10 7.40 20.48
CA LEU A 291 -10.88 8.63 20.39
C LEU A 291 -11.67 8.92 21.67
N SER A 292 -12.24 7.89 22.30
CA SER A 292 -13.04 8.04 23.53
C SER A 292 -12.20 8.43 24.74
N ASN A 293 -10.92 8.05 24.74
CA ASN A 293 -9.99 8.36 25.83
C ASN A 293 -9.05 9.53 25.52
N GLN A 294 -9.38 10.35 24.51
CA GLN A 294 -8.66 11.59 24.28
C GLN A 294 -8.80 12.50 25.49
N LYS A 295 -7.68 12.77 26.15
CA LYS A 295 -7.62 13.82 27.16
C LYS A 295 -7.75 15.14 26.42
N ILE A 296 -8.96 15.70 26.40
CA ILE A 296 -9.18 17.10 26.02
C ILE A 296 -8.17 17.89 26.84
N GLY A 297 -7.22 18.54 26.17
CA GLY A 297 -6.08 19.16 26.82
C GLY A 297 -6.55 19.98 28.01
N SER A 298 -6.27 19.48 29.21
CA SER A 298 -6.21 20.31 30.40
C SER A 298 -5.00 21.23 30.21
N GLN A 299 -5.19 22.29 29.42
CA GLN A 299 -4.69 23.60 29.83
C GLN A 299 -5.49 24.03 31.07
N GLU A 300 -5.38 23.28 32.16
CA GLU A 300 -5.33 23.97 33.44
C GLU A 300 -3.92 24.52 33.51
N LEU A 301 -3.77 25.76 33.03
CA LEU A 301 -2.76 26.64 33.57
C LEU A 301 -2.90 26.52 35.09
N SER A 302 -1.96 25.83 35.72
CA SER A 302 -1.82 25.80 37.16
C SER A 302 -1.53 27.23 37.60
N VAL A 303 -2.59 27.99 37.83
CA VAL A 303 -2.50 29.27 38.53
C VAL A 303 -1.88 28.92 39.88
N PRO A 304 -0.72 29.50 40.25
CA PRO A 304 -0.11 29.20 41.52
C PRO A 304 -1.10 29.52 42.63
N THR A 305 -1.51 28.51 43.38
CA THR A 305 -2.37 28.67 44.55
C THR A 305 -1.61 29.51 45.58
N ILE A 306 -1.90 30.81 45.64
CA ILE A 306 -1.50 31.66 46.76
C ILE A 306 -2.38 31.25 47.95
N PRO A 307 -1.83 30.87 49.11
CA PRO A 307 -2.64 30.53 50.27
C PRO A 307 -3.37 31.78 50.75
N LYS A 308 -4.70 31.82 50.61
CA LYS A 308 -5.52 32.81 51.31
C LYS A 308 -5.93 32.26 52.66
N VAL A 309 -5.39 32.89 53.69
CA VAL A 309 -5.82 32.82 55.08
C VAL A 309 -7.22 33.43 55.21
N ASN A 310 -8.10 32.69 55.90
CA ASN A 310 -9.41 33.07 56.46
C ASN A 310 -10.61 33.29 55.52
N GLY A 311 -11.64 32.45 55.72
CA GLY A 311 -13.02 32.93 55.87
C GLY A 311 -14.01 32.68 54.72
N ASP A 312 -14.92 31.74 54.98
CA ASP A 312 -16.29 31.60 54.47
C ASP A 312 -16.60 31.19 53.03
N THR A 313 -17.22 30.01 52.97
CA THR A 313 -18.02 29.39 51.92
C THR A 313 -19.06 30.31 51.28
N LYS A 314 -19.07 30.36 49.94
CA LYS A 314 -20.30 30.40 49.13
C LYS A 314 -20.13 29.56 47.86
N GLN A 315 -20.98 28.54 47.72
CA GLN A 315 -21.28 27.89 46.45
C GLN A 315 -21.94 28.92 45.52
N VAL A 316 -21.43 29.07 44.30
CA VAL A 316 -22.15 29.71 43.20
C VAL A 316 -22.16 28.76 42.02
N CYS A 317 -23.37 28.33 41.69
CA CYS A 317 -23.72 27.54 40.51
C CYS A 317 -23.59 28.42 39.26
N GLY A 318 -22.92 27.92 38.22
CA GLY A 318 -22.62 28.69 37.00
C GLY A 318 -22.62 27.82 35.74
N VAL A 319 -23.82 27.43 35.33
CA VAL A 319 -24.34 27.13 33.97
C VAL A 319 -23.32 27.02 32.81
N ASN A 320 -23.26 25.82 32.22
CA ASN A 320 -22.77 25.57 30.86
C ASN A 320 -23.69 26.20 29.80
N LYS A 321 -23.11 26.84 28.78
CA LYS A 321 -23.76 27.03 27.47
C LYS A 321 -22.75 26.88 26.32
N GLN A 322 -23.08 25.90 25.48
CA GLN A 322 -22.79 25.66 24.05
C GLN A 322 -21.37 25.89 23.54
#